data_AF-A0A132AE88-F1
#
_entry.id   AF-A0A132AE88-F1
#
_cell.length_a   1.000
_cell.length_b   1.000
_cell.length_c   1.000
_cell.angle_alpha   90.00
_cell.angle_beta   90.00
_cell.angle_gamma   90.00
#
_symmetry.space_group_name_H-M   'P 1'
#
loop_
_entity.id
_entity.type
_entity.pdbx_description
1 polymer ?
#
loop_
_entity_poly.entity_id
_entity_poly.type
_entity_poly.pdbx_seq_one_letter_code
_entity_poly.pdbx_strand_id
1 'polypeptide(L)'
;MLDRALITGRTTGVVGGSDVSYLNESSSSSIVIGTGYGATRFRGAGFGSPTINNTNDNNRIILNVGGIRFETYKTTLRKIPATRLSKLTDALANYDPVLNEYFFDRHPGVFAQILNYYRTGKLHYPTNVCGPLFEEELEFWGLDANQVEPCCWMTYTCHRDTQQTLAILDTLDIDAASLTEEEMSKKFGYEEQFRKGKLTRWQRLKPKIWLLFDEPYSSNAAKFD
;
A
#
# COMPACT_ATOMS: atom_id res chain seq x y z
N MET A 1 27.24 -2.99 46.02
CA MET A 1 27.77 -2.69 44.67
C MET A 1 26.68 -1.88 43.98
N LEU A 2 26.58 -0.54 44.11
CA LEU A 2 27.47 0.50 43.54
C LEU A 2 27.80 0.15 42.07
N ASP A 3 27.55 0.94 41.03
CA ASP A 3 27.44 2.40 40.91
C ASP A 3 26.86 2.72 39.50
N ARG A 4 25.91 3.66 39.36
CA ARG A 4 26.03 5.08 38.92
C ARG A 4 25.74 5.36 37.44
N ALA A 5 24.71 6.18 37.27
CA ALA A 5 24.52 7.09 36.16
C ALA A 5 25.62 8.15 36.11
N LEU A 6 25.99 8.58 34.90
CA LEU A 6 26.57 9.90 34.65
C LEU A 6 26.01 10.48 33.34
N ILE A 7 25.28 11.57 33.53
CA ILE A 7 24.93 12.58 32.54
C ILE A 7 26.16 13.48 32.38
N THR A 8 26.59 13.76 31.16
CA THR A 8 27.21 15.04 30.80
C THR A 8 26.80 15.44 29.38
N GLY A 9 26.20 16.62 29.25
CA GLY A 9 25.97 17.27 27.97
C GLY A 9 27.14 18.16 27.58
N ARG A 10 27.21 18.54 26.30
CA ARG A 10 27.68 19.86 25.89
C ARG A 10 27.17 20.24 24.51
N THR A 11 26.69 21.47 24.43
CA THR A 11 26.28 22.23 23.25
C THR A 11 27.50 22.78 22.50
N THR A 12 27.41 22.86 21.17
CA THR A 12 27.94 23.95 20.32
C THR A 12 27.26 23.87 18.96
N GLY A 13 26.58 24.94 18.55
CA GLY A 13 26.12 25.13 17.18
C GLY A 13 27.20 25.76 16.31
N VAL A 14 27.15 25.50 15.00
CA VAL A 14 27.75 26.35 13.95
C VAL A 14 26.85 26.28 12.72
N VAL A 15 26.62 27.46 12.14
CA VAL A 15 25.86 27.79 10.94
C VAL A 15 26.70 27.59 9.65
N GLY A 16 26.02 27.36 8.52
CA GLY A 16 26.58 27.37 7.16
C GLY A 16 26.29 26.04 6.46
N GLY A 17 25.64 25.95 5.29
CA GLY A 17 25.60 26.88 4.17
C GLY A 17 26.14 26.15 2.94
N SER A 18 25.40 26.23 1.83
CA SER A 18 25.76 25.89 0.44
C SER A 18 25.93 24.41 0.01
N ASP A 19 25.01 24.03 -0.88
CA ASP A 19 25.25 23.37 -2.17
C ASP A 19 25.58 21.87 -2.22
N VAL A 20 24.49 21.08 -2.27
CA VAL A 20 24.49 19.75 -2.88
C VAL A 20 24.58 19.92 -4.40
N SER A 21 25.74 19.55 -4.94
CA SER A 21 26.01 19.48 -6.38
C SER A 21 25.17 18.38 -7.04
N TYR A 22 24.26 18.80 -7.91
CA TYR A 22 23.63 17.91 -8.89
C TYR A 22 24.65 17.60 -9.98
N LEU A 23 25.08 16.34 -10.06
CA LEU A 23 25.75 15.80 -11.24
C LEU A 23 24.72 15.74 -12.37
N ASN A 24 24.80 16.70 -13.29
CA ASN A 24 24.04 16.70 -14.53
C ASN A 24 24.93 16.12 -15.63
N GLU A 25 24.79 14.82 -15.92
CA GLU A 25 25.37 14.19 -17.10
C GLU A 25 24.70 14.76 -18.35
N SER A 26 25.34 15.78 -18.92
CA SER A 26 24.99 16.31 -20.22
C SER A 26 25.47 15.33 -21.29
N SER A 27 24.52 14.65 -21.94
CA SER A 27 24.81 13.87 -23.14
C SER A 27 25.38 14.76 -24.23
N SER A 28 26.55 14.33 -24.70
CA SER A 28 27.33 14.88 -25.80
C SER A 28 26.50 15.12 -27.06
N SER A 29 26.66 16.30 -27.65
CA SER A 29 26.45 16.53 -29.08
C SER A 29 27.58 17.43 -29.56
N SER A 30 28.56 16.81 -30.21
CA SER A 30 29.71 17.46 -30.82
C SER A 30 29.27 18.25 -32.06
N ILE A 31 29.39 19.57 -32.01
CA ILE A 31 29.35 20.45 -33.19
C ILE A 31 30.76 20.52 -33.76
N VAL A 32 30.95 20.01 -34.97
CA VAL A 32 32.16 20.19 -35.77
C VAL A 32 31.97 21.45 -36.62
N ILE A 33 32.77 22.49 -36.36
CA ILE A 33 32.84 23.68 -37.23
C ILE A 33 33.89 23.39 -38.30
N GLY A 34 33.43 23.05 -39.50
CA GLY A 34 34.26 22.97 -40.71
C GLY A 34 34.08 24.23 -41.56
N THR A 35 35.11 25.06 -41.60
CA THR A 35 35.26 26.16 -42.58
C THR A 35 35.66 25.57 -43.94
N GLY A 36 34.96 25.90 -45.03
CA GLY A 36 35.41 25.51 -46.37
C GLY A 36 34.43 25.80 -47.51
N TYR A 37 34.76 26.84 -48.27
CA TYR A 37 34.20 27.37 -49.51
C TYR A 37 33.67 26.36 -50.55
N GLY A 38 32.57 26.72 -51.23
CA GLY A 38 32.14 26.07 -52.47
C GLY A 38 30.69 26.39 -52.87
N ALA A 39 30.48 27.50 -53.57
CA ALA A 39 29.18 27.84 -54.16
C ALA A 39 28.96 27.09 -55.49
N THR A 40 27.96 26.20 -55.53
CA THR A 40 27.37 25.70 -56.80
C THR A 40 25.85 25.80 -56.74
N ARG A 41 25.32 26.45 -57.77
CA ARG A 41 23.91 26.84 -57.93
C ARG A 41 23.16 25.68 -58.59
N PHE A 42 22.35 24.94 -57.83
CA PHE A 42 21.39 23.97 -58.40
C PHE A 42 19.96 24.51 -58.37
N ARG A 43 19.30 24.42 -59.53
CA ARG A 43 17.91 24.84 -59.78
C ARG A 43 16.92 23.85 -59.16
N GLY A 44 15.94 24.40 -58.46
CA GLY A 44 14.53 23.99 -58.34
C GLY A 44 14.14 22.52 -58.43
N ALA A 45 13.79 21.96 -57.29
CA ALA A 45 12.66 21.04 -57.13
C ALA A 45 11.93 21.42 -55.83
N GLY A 46 10.62 21.60 -55.90
CA GLY A 46 9.79 22.03 -54.77
C GLY A 46 9.84 21.00 -53.65
N PHE A 47 10.47 21.35 -52.54
CA PHE A 47 10.32 20.63 -51.28
C PHE A 47 8.94 20.97 -50.72
N GLY A 48 7.99 20.05 -50.88
CA GLY A 48 6.85 20.02 -49.98
C GLY A 48 7.39 19.93 -48.56
N SER A 49 6.98 20.85 -47.68
CA SER A 49 7.21 20.72 -46.24
C SER A 49 6.82 19.30 -45.84
N PRO A 50 7.69 18.52 -45.19
CA PRO A 50 7.23 17.34 -44.49
C PRO A 50 6.27 17.86 -43.43
N THR A 51 4.97 17.61 -43.59
CA THR A 51 4.07 17.59 -42.46
C THR A 51 4.70 16.59 -41.49
N ILE A 52 5.29 17.10 -40.42
CA ILE A 52 5.69 16.29 -39.27
C ILE A 52 4.38 15.77 -38.70
N ASN A 53 3.84 14.70 -39.30
CA ASN A 53 2.80 13.91 -38.68
C ASN A 53 3.43 13.44 -37.38
N ASN A 54 2.99 14.02 -36.28
CA ASN A 54 3.46 13.73 -34.95
C ASN A 54 3.06 12.28 -34.63
N THR A 55 3.88 11.32 -35.06
CA THR A 55 3.68 9.88 -34.85
C THR A 55 3.67 9.51 -33.37
N ASN A 56 4.05 10.44 -32.48
CA ASN A 56 3.94 10.28 -31.04
C ASN A 56 2.50 10.42 -30.51
N ASP A 57 1.58 11.10 -31.22
CA ASP A 57 0.21 11.27 -30.74
C ASP A 57 -0.60 9.96 -30.80
N ASN A 58 -0.31 9.09 -31.77
CA ASN A 58 -0.93 7.76 -31.87
C ASN A 58 -0.48 6.76 -30.80
N ASN A 59 0.54 7.09 -30.00
CA ASN A 59 1.06 6.22 -28.95
C ASN A 59 0.59 6.58 -27.55
N ARG A 60 -0.07 7.75 -27.39
CA ARG A 60 -0.65 8.17 -26.11
C ARG A 60 -2.04 7.55 -25.93
N ILE A 61 -2.40 7.28 -24.69
CA ILE A 61 -3.66 6.67 -24.28
C ILE A 61 -4.17 7.41 -23.05
N ILE A 62 -5.48 7.67 -23.03
CA ILE A 62 -6.17 8.33 -21.93
C ILE A 62 -6.96 7.27 -21.15
N LEU A 63 -6.75 7.24 -19.84
CA LEU A 63 -7.42 6.37 -18.89
C LEU A 63 -8.17 7.25 -17.90
N ASN A 64 -9.49 7.30 -18.01
CA ASN A 64 -10.36 8.01 -17.08
C ASN A 64 -10.75 7.06 -15.94
N VAL A 65 -10.19 7.28 -14.75
CA VAL A 65 -10.43 6.44 -13.56
C VAL A 65 -11.16 7.26 -12.51
N GLY A 66 -12.39 6.88 -12.16
CA GLY A 66 -13.22 7.60 -11.18
C GLY A 66 -13.45 9.07 -11.54
N GLY A 67 -13.45 9.41 -12.84
CA GLY A 67 -13.57 10.77 -13.34
C GLY A 67 -12.24 11.53 -13.52
N ILE A 68 -11.11 10.97 -13.08
CA ILE A 68 -9.78 11.57 -13.24
C ILE A 68 -9.08 11.00 -14.46
N ARG A 69 -8.65 11.87 -15.38
CA ARG A 69 -7.94 11.49 -16.60
C ARG A 69 -6.44 11.33 -16.35
N PHE A 70 -5.95 10.13 -16.62
CA PHE A 70 -4.53 9.79 -16.62
C PHE A 70 -4.07 9.59 -18.06
N GLU A 71 -3.00 10.27 -18.44
CA GLU A 71 -2.38 10.14 -19.75
C GLU A 71 -1.06 9.36 -19.64
N THR A 72 -0.86 8.40 -20.54
CA THR A 72 0.37 7.61 -20.62
C THR A 72 0.59 7.08 -22.03
N TYR A 73 1.65 6.29 -22.23
CA TYR A 73 1.95 5.64 -23.51
C TYR A 73 1.49 4.17 -23.52
N LYS A 74 1.02 3.69 -24.68
CA LYS A 74 0.70 2.27 -24.89
C LYS A 74 1.90 1.35 -24.65
N THR A 75 3.12 1.87 -24.83
CA THR A 75 4.37 1.15 -24.51
C THR A 75 4.58 0.98 -23.00
N THR A 76 4.19 1.96 -22.19
CA THR A 76 4.29 1.89 -20.72
C THR A 76 3.42 0.75 -20.17
N LEU A 77 2.18 0.63 -20.66
CA LEU A 77 1.24 -0.41 -20.21
C LEU A 77 1.67 -1.83 -20.63
N ARG A 78 2.52 -1.94 -21.65
CA ARG A 78 3.08 -3.22 -22.13
C ARG A 78 4.28 -3.71 -21.33
N LYS A 79 4.88 -2.89 -20.46
CA LYS A 79 6.04 -3.28 -19.64
C LYS A 79 5.74 -4.42 -18.67
N ILE A 80 4.51 -4.50 -18.17
CA ILE A 80 4.07 -5.55 -17.25
C ILE A 80 2.97 -6.35 -17.97
N PRO A 81 3.33 -7.50 -18.58
CA PRO A 81 2.38 -8.29 -19.36
C PRO A 81 1.36 -9.00 -18.46
N ALA A 82 0.34 -9.59 -19.09
CA ALA A 82 -0.73 -10.35 -18.45
C ALA A 82 -1.70 -9.57 -17.54
N THR A 83 -1.45 -8.28 -17.32
CA THR A 83 -2.31 -7.36 -16.56
C THR A 83 -3.51 -6.86 -17.38
N ARG A 84 -4.53 -6.28 -16.72
CA ARG A 84 -5.69 -5.69 -17.40
C ARG A 84 -5.28 -4.56 -18.37
N LEU A 85 -4.35 -3.70 -17.95
CA LEU A 85 -3.88 -2.56 -18.75
C LEU A 85 -3.04 -2.98 -19.95
N SER A 86 -2.31 -4.10 -19.86
CA SER A 86 -1.54 -4.64 -20.99
C SER A 86 -2.44 -5.20 -22.11
N LYS A 87 -3.70 -5.53 -21.79
CA LYS A 87 -4.67 -6.16 -22.68
C LYS A 87 -5.73 -5.19 -23.22
N LEU A 88 -5.53 -3.88 -23.06
CA LEU A 88 -6.48 -2.88 -23.56
C LEU A 88 -6.58 -2.94 -25.09
N THR A 89 -7.81 -3.03 -25.57
CA THR A 89 -8.16 -2.96 -26.99
C THR A 89 -9.38 -2.08 -27.17
N ASP A 90 -9.50 -1.46 -28.33
CA ASP A 90 -10.61 -0.55 -28.65
C ASP A 90 -11.96 -1.29 -28.79
N ALA A 91 -11.94 -2.64 -28.76
CA ALA A 91 -13.13 -3.49 -28.74
C ALA A 91 -13.71 -3.70 -27.32
N LEU A 92 -13.02 -3.21 -26.29
CA LEU A 92 -13.50 -3.33 -24.92
C LEU A 92 -14.69 -2.40 -24.67
N ALA A 93 -15.68 -2.89 -23.92
CA ALA A 93 -16.90 -2.15 -23.61
C ALA A 93 -16.67 -0.83 -22.85
N ASN A 94 -15.50 -0.66 -22.24
CA ASN A 94 -15.13 0.52 -21.48
C ASN A 94 -14.34 1.56 -22.28
N TYR A 95 -14.17 1.37 -23.59
CA TYR A 95 -13.58 2.36 -24.49
C TYR A 95 -14.65 3.28 -25.08
N ASP A 96 -14.48 4.59 -24.93
CA ASP A 96 -15.30 5.61 -25.57
C ASP A 96 -14.61 6.08 -26.88
N PRO A 97 -15.15 5.74 -28.07
CA PRO A 97 -14.54 6.13 -29.34
C PRO A 97 -14.70 7.62 -29.66
N VAL A 98 -15.63 8.33 -29.02
CA VAL A 98 -15.86 9.76 -29.23
C VAL A 98 -14.81 10.57 -28.49
N LEU A 99 -14.57 10.22 -27.23
CA LEU A 99 -13.56 10.88 -26.39
C LEU A 99 -12.16 10.27 -26.54
N ASN A 100 -12.04 9.11 -27.21
CA ASN A 100 -10.81 8.34 -27.35
C ASN A 100 -10.16 8.04 -25.98
N GLU A 101 -10.98 7.64 -25.00
CA GLU A 101 -10.54 7.34 -23.64
C GLU A 101 -11.15 6.04 -23.12
N TYR A 102 -10.46 5.39 -22.17
CA TYR A 102 -10.99 4.24 -21.44
C TYR A 102 -11.54 4.70 -20.10
N PHE A 103 -12.79 4.36 -19.78
CA PHE A 103 -13.40 4.68 -18.49
C PHE A 103 -13.34 3.50 -17.52
N PHE A 104 -12.99 3.79 -16.27
CA PHE A 104 -13.02 2.83 -15.17
C PHE A 104 -13.63 3.49 -13.94
N ASP A 105 -14.73 2.94 -13.45
CA ASP A 105 -15.37 3.39 -12.20
C ASP A 105 -14.65 2.80 -10.98
N ARG A 106 -13.38 3.21 -10.79
CA ARG A 106 -12.45 2.70 -9.75
C ARG A 106 -11.75 3.86 -9.04
N HIS A 107 -11.00 3.54 -7.97
CA HIS A 107 -10.40 4.54 -7.11
C HIS A 107 -9.19 5.27 -7.77
N PRO A 108 -9.28 6.57 -8.10
CA PRO A 108 -8.20 7.25 -8.83
C PRO A 108 -6.91 7.42 -8.03
N GLY A 109 -7.00 7.61 -6.70
CA GLY A 109 -5.83 7.77 -5.84
C GLY A 109 -4.89 6.54 -5.84
N VAL A 110 -5.46 5.34 -5.76
CA VAL A 110 -4.71 4.08 -5.87
C VAL A 110 -4.17 3.88 -7.29
N PHE A 111 -4.97 4.22 -8.30
CA PHE A 111 -4.56 4.09 -9.69
C PHE A 111 -3.29 4.88 -10.02
N ALA A 112 -3.06 6.03 -9.38
CA ALA A 112 -1.82 6.78 -9.53
C ALA A 112 -0.57 5.94 -9.18
N GLN A 113 -0.63 5.14 -8.11
CA GLN A 113 0.48 4.26 -7.73
C GLN A 113 0.63 3.07 -8.67
N ILE A 114 -0.49 2.53 -9.13
CA ILE A 114 -0.51 1.46 -10.13
C ILE A 114 0.15 1.94 -11.42
N LEU A 115 -0.19 3.13 -11.91
CA LEU A 115 0.42 3.70 -13.11
C LEU A 115 1.92 3.99 -12.91
N ASN A 116 2.32 4.43 -11.72
CA ASN A 116 3.74 4.59 -11.39
C ASN A 116 4.50 3.26 -11.42
N TYR A 117 3.88 2.16 -11.00
CA TYR A 117 4.50 0.84 -11.12
C TYR A 117 4.83 0.48 -12.57
N TYR A 118 3.97 0.76 -13.55
CA TYR A 118 4.30 0.59 -14.98
C TYR A 118 5.43 1.51 -15.44
N ARG A 119 5.61 2.69 -14.83
CA ARG A 119 6.66 3.64 -15.21
C ARG A 119 8.03 3.21 -14.66
N THR A 120 8.09 2.92 -13.36
CA THR A 120 9.33 2.70 -12.60
C THR A 120 9.70 1.23 -12.43
N GLY A 121 8.73 0.31 -12.54
CA GLY A 121 8.90 -1.09 -12.18
C GLY A 121 8.92 -1.35 -10.67
N LYS A 122 8.61 -0.35 -9.83
CA LYS A 122 8.59 -0.46 -8.36
C LYS A 122 7.21 -0.19 -7.82
N LEU A 123 6.64 -1.14 -7.09
CA LEU A 123 5.29 -1.04 -6.53
C LEU A 123 5.38 -0.52 -5.09
N HIS A 124 4.95 0.73 -4.90
CA HIS A 124 4.92 1.36 -3.59
C HIS A 124 3.48 1.47 -3.06
N TYR A 125 3.36 1.32 -1.75
CA TYR A 125 2.09 1.40 -1.05
C TYR A 125 1.68 2.87 -0.82
N PRO A 126 0.44 3.27 -1.16
CA PRO A 126 -0.07 4.62 -0.90
C PRO A 126 -0.27 4.91 0.59
N THR A 127 0.25 6.02 1.10
CA THR A 127 0.18 6.38 2.54
C THR A 127 -1.22 6.77 3.04
N ASN A 128 -2.14 7.06 2.13
CA ASN A 128 -3.48 7.58 2.42
C ASN A 128 -4.61 6.55 2.20
N VAL A 129 -4.26 5.27 2.04
CA VAL A 129 -5.20 4.19 1.72
C VAL A 129 -4.93 2.98 2.63
N CYS A 130 -5.98 2.27 3.04
CA CYS A 130 -5.87 1.07 3.88
C CYS A 130 -5.55 -0.19 3.06
N GLY A 131 -4.93 -1.17 3.72
CA GLY A 131 -4.36 -2.38 3.09
C GLY A 131 -5.37 -3.11 2.20
N PRO A 132 -6.55 -3.45 2.73
CA PRO A 132 -7.58 -4.17 1.98
C PRO A 132 -8.03 -3.43 0.70
N LEU A 133 -8.23 -2.12 0.76
CA LEU A 133 -8.63 -1.34 -0.41
C LEU A 133 -7.54 -1.35 -1.50
N PHE A 134 -6.27 -1.33 -1.10
CA PHE A 134 -5.16 -1.43 -2.06
C PHE A 134 -5.09 -2.82 -2.69
N GLU A 135 -5.27 -3.89 -1.90
CA GLU A 135 -5.30 -5.27 -2.39
C GLU A 135 -6.44 -5.51 -3.39
N GLU A 136 -7.65 -5.04 -3.09
CA GLU A 136 -8.81 -5.11 -4.01
C GLU A 136 -8.53 -4.43 -5.35
N GLU A 137 -7.85 -3.29 -5.34
CA GLU A 137 -7.44 -2.60 -6.56
C GLU A 137 -6.36 -3.40 -7.31
N LEU A 138 -5.32 -3.88 -6.63
CA LEU A 138 -4.28 -4.70 -7.28
C LEU A 138 -4.88 -5.93 -7.96
N GLU A 139 -5.81 -6.62 -7.31
CA GLU A 139 -6.54 -7.74 -7.89
C GLU A 139 -7.33 -7.31 -9.13
N PHE A 140 -8.07 -6.19 -9.06
CA PHE A 140 -8.81 -5.66 -10.20
C PHE A 140 -7.91 -5.40 -11.41
N TRP A 141 -6.73 -4.80 -11.20
CA TRP A 141 -5.78 -4.47 -12.27
C TRP A 141 -4.92 -5.67 -12.72
N GLY A 142 -5.00 -6.80 -12.00
CA GLY A 142 -4.27 -8.03 -12.27
C GLY A 142 -2.80 -7.94 -11.88
N LEU A 143 -2.51 -7.30 -10.75
CA LEU A 143 -1.18 -7.14 -10.18
C LEU A 143 -1.04 -7.99 -8.91
N ASP A 144 0.16 -8.54 -8.69
CA ASP A 144 0.46 -9.35 -7.50
C ASP A 144 0.93 -8.46 -6.34
N ALA A 145 0.23 -8.53 -5.21
CA ALA A 145 0.56 -7.80 -3.98
C ALA A 145 1.92 -8.19 -3.38
N ASN A 146 2.47 -9.36 -3.76
CA ASN A 146 3.80 -9.77 -3.32
C ASN A 146 4.94 -8.98 -3.99
N GLN A 147 4.65 -8.18 -5.02
CA GLN A 147 5.63 -7.34 -5.71
C GLN A 147 5.86 -5.98 -5.04
N VAL A 148 5.25 -5.73 -3.87
CA VAL A 148 5.42 -4.48 -3.11
C VAL A 148 6.86 -4.35 -2.61
N GLU A 149 7.44 -3.18 -2.79
CA GLU A 149 8.81 -2.88 -2.39
C GLU A 149 9.00 -3.00 -0.86
N PRO A 150 10.19 -3.43 -0.38
CA PRO A 150 10.45 -3.63 1.05
C PRO A 150 10.20 -2.41 1.94
N CYS A 151 10.39 -1.19 1.42
CA CYS A 151 10.15 0.04 2.18
C CYS A 151 8.68 0.24 2.59
N CYS A 152 7.76 -0.49 1.95
CA CYS A 152 6.33 -0.37 2.17
C CYS A 152 5.73 -1.55 2.95
N TRP A 153 6.52 -2.59 3.23
CA TRP A 153 6.03 -3.80 3.91
C TRP A 153 5.42 -3.50 5.26
N MET A 154 6.02 -2.60 6.04
CA MET A 154 5.54 -2.32 7.40
C MET A 154 4.16 -1.67 7.41
N THR A 155 3.86 -0.82 6.42
CA THR A 155 2.51 -0.23 6.26
C THR A 155 1.50 -1.26 5.74
N TYR A 156 1.94 -2.13 4.82
CA TYR A 156 1.13 -3.19 4.25
C TYR A 156 0.75 -4.27 5.29
N THR A 157 1.70 -4.73 6.11
CA THR A 157 1.47 -5.83 7.08
C THR A 157 0.77 -5.36 8.36
N CYS A 158 0.97 -4.10 8.77
CA CYS A 158 0.34 -3.55 9.98
C CYS A 158 -1.18 -3.75 10.01
N HIS A 159 -1.85 -3.61 8.87
CA HIS A 159 -3.30 -3.87 8.76
C HIS A 159 -3.66 -5.35 8.96
N ARG A 160 -2.90 -6.27 8.35
CA ARG A 160 -3.12 -7.72 8.51
C ARG A 160 -2.88 -8.16 9.95
N ASP A 161 -1.83 -7.67 10.57
CA ASP A 161 -1.46 -8.00 11.95
C ASP A 161 -2.51 -7.48 12.95
N THR A 162 -3.06 -6.29 12.69
CA THR A 162 -4.16 -5.73 13.49
C THR A 162 -5.42 -6.61 13.39
N GLN A 163 -5.82 -7.00 12.18
CA GLN A 163 -7.00 -7.86 11.98
C GLN A 163 -6.83 -9.23 12.62
N GLN A 164 -5.64 -9.82 12.50
CA GLN A 164 -5.32 -11.09 13.15
C GLN A 164 -5.35 -10.96 14.68
N THR A 165 -4.80 -9.88 15.22
CA THR A 165 -4.80 -9.64 16.67
C THR A 165 -6.23 -9.43 17.19
N LEU A 166 -7.06 -8.65 16.48
CA LEU A 166 -8.46 -8.45 16.84
C LEU A 166 -9.25 -9.77 16.82
N ALA A 167 -9.05 -10.62 15.81
CA ALA A 167 -9.71 -11.92 15.75
C ALA A 167 -9.28 -12.85 16.89
N ILE A 168 -8.00 -12.81 17.28
CA ILE A 168 -7.51 -13.54 18.46
C ILE A 168 -8.20 -13.02 19.72
N LEU A 169 -8.28 -11.70 19.92
CA LEU A 169 -8.95 -11.11 21.09
C LEU A 169 -10.43 -11.52 21.17
N ASP A 170 -11.16 -11.45 20.05
CA ASP A 170 -12.57 -11.84 19.98
C ASP A 170 -12.78 -13.33 20.34
N THR A 171 -11.87 -14.20 19.87
CA THR A 171 -11.89 -15.62 20.23
C THR A 171 -11.68 -15.83 21.73
N LEU A 172 -10.74 -15.09 22.33
CA LEU A 172 -10.44 -15.16 23.77
C LEU A 172 -11.60 -14.65 24.63
N ASP A 173 -12.31 -13.61 24.20
CA ASP A 173 -13.48 -13.06 24.90
C ASP A 173 -14.67 -14.04 24.87
N ILE A 174 -14.87 -14.75 23.75
CA ILE A 174 -15.88 -15.80 23.64
C ILE A 174 -15.56 -17.00 24.55
N ASP A 175 -14.28 -17.39 24.62
CA ASP A 175 -13.81 -18.46 25.50
C ASP A 175 -13.99 -18.10 26.98
N ALA A 176 -13.90 -16.82 27.36
CA ALA A 176 -14.10 -16.39 28.73
C ALA A 176 -15.59 -16.29 29.10
N ALA A 177 -16.44 -15.82 28.19
CA ALA A 177 -17.88 -15.66 28.40
C ALA A 177 -18.67 -16.99 28.40
N SER A 178 -18.12 -18.05 27.79
CA SER A 178 -18.84 -19.33 27.60
C SER A 178 -18.46 -20.46 28.56
N LEU A 179 -17.54 -20.23 29.52
CA LEU A 179 -17.12 -21.30 30.45
C LEU A 179 -18.30 -21.78 31.31
N THR A 180 -18.74 -23.01 31.04
CA THR A 180 -19.73 -23.70 31.86
C THR A 180 -19.18 -23.99 33.26
N GLU A 181 -20.07 -24.25 34.22
CA GLU A 181 -19.65 -24.59 35.60
C GLU A 181 -18.71 -25.82 35.65
N GLU A 182 -18.84 -26.72 34.68
CA GLU A 182 -17.98 -27.90 34.51
C GLU A 182 -16.56 -27.51 34.05
N GLU A 183 -16.43 -26.70 33.01
CA GLU A 183 -15.14 -26.23 32.48
C GLU A 183 -14.41 -25.32 33.47
N MET A 184 -15.19 -24.54 34.21
CA MET A 184 -14.71 -23.75 35.34
C MET A 184 -14.16 -24.65 36.44
N SER A 185 -14.86 -25.74 36.78
CA SER A 185 -14.37 -26.72 37.76
C SER A 185 -13.07 -27.39 37.32
N LYS A 186 -12.90 -27.63 36.02
CA LYS A 186 -11.68 -28.16 35.40
C LYS A 186 -10.50 -27.20 35.53
N LYS A 187 -10.71 -25.93 35.18
CA LYS A 187 -9.69 -24.87 35.24
C LYS A 187 -9.08 -24.69 36.64
N PHE A 188 -9.88 -24.89 37.69
CA PHE A 188 -9.42 -24.77 39.08
C PHE A 188 -9.06 -26.11 39.76
N GLY A 189 -9.11 -27.24 39.05
CA GLY A 189 -8.77 -28.56 39.59
C GLY A 189 -9.81 -29.13 40.56
N TYR A 190 -11.07 -28.71 40.45
CA TYR A 190 -12.19 -29.11 41.31
C TYR A 190 -13.12 -30.15 40.66
N GLU A 191 -12.77 -30.71 39.50
CA GLU A 191 -13.63 -31.64 38.74
C GLU A 191 -14.17 -32.80 39.59
N GLU A 192 -13.31 -33.39 40.43
CA GLU A 192 -13.69 -34.55 41.24
C GLU A 192 -14.66 -34.16 42.37
N GLN A 193 -14.54 -32.95 42.91
CA GLN A 193 -15.41 -32.43 43.97
C GLN A 193 -16.74 -31.94 43.38
N PHE A 194 -16.71 -31.37 42.18
CA PHE A 194 -17.89 -31.03 41.39
C PHE A 194 -18.70 -32.28 41.05
N ARG A 195 -18.07 -33.31 40.50
CA ARG A 195 -18.70 -34.60 40.14
C ARG A 195 -19.28 -35.34 41.35
N LYS A 196 -18.62 -35.24 42.51
CA LYS A 196 -19.12 -35.79 43.79
C LYS A 196 -20.21 -34.93 44.45
N GLY A 197 -20.57 -33.77 43.88
CA GLY A 197 -21.54 -32.84 44.44
C GLY A 197 -21.09 -32.15 45.74
N LYS A 198 -19.80 -32.23 46.10
CA LYS A 198 -19.24 -31.78 47.38
C LYS A 198 -18.35 -30.54 47.22
N LEU A 199 -18.83 -29.52 46.51
CA LEU A 199 -18.14 -28.24 46.44
C LEU A 199 -18.29 -27.44 47.74
N THR A 200 -17.17 -26.93 48.26
CA THR A 200 -17.17 -25.99 49.39
C THR A 200 -17.70 -24.61 48.98
N ARG A 201 -18.14 -23.81 49.96
CA ARG A 201 -18.59 -22.42 49.72
C ARG A 201 -17.52 -21.58 49.02
N TRP A 202 -16.26 -21.75 49.38
CA TRP A 202 -15.13 -21.06 48.72
C TRP A 202 -14.93 -21.54 47.28
N GLN A 203 -15.03 -22.84 47.00
CA GLN A 203 -14.88 -23.38 45.64
C GLN A 203 -15.98 -22.91 44.68
N ARG A 204 -17.19 -22.59 45.19
CA ARG A 204 -18.26 -21.96 44.39
C ARG A 204 -18.08 -20.45 44.22
N LEU A 205 -17.42 -19.79 45.17
CA LEU A 205 -17.27 -18.34 45.19
C LEU A 205 -16.02 -17.86 44.45
N LYS A 206 -14.90 -18.58 44.60
CA LYS A 206 -13.60 -18.27 43.99
C LYS A 206 -13.67 -18.04 42.48
N PRO A 207 -14.38 -18.84 41.67
CA PRO A 207 -14.46 -18.60 40.23
C PRO A 207 -15.22 -17.33 39.87
N LYS A 208 -16.27 -16.99 40.65
CA LYS A 208 -17.04 -15.75 40.47
C LYS A 208 -16.22 -14.51 40.84
N ILE A 209 -15.42 -14.60 41.89
CA ILE A 209 -14.47 -13.55 42.28
C ILE A 209 -13.37 -13.42 41.21
N TRP A 210 -12.86 -14.54 40.70
CA TRP A 210 -11.84 -14.52 39.66
C TRP A 210 -12.35 -13.85 38.36
N LEU A 211 -13.56 -14.17 37.90
CA LEU A 211 -14.20 -13.48 36.77
C LEU A 211 -14.39 -11.98 37.04
N LEU A 212 -14.73 -11.60 38.27
CA LEU A 212 -14.92 -10.19 38.66
C LEU A 212 -13.60 -9.38 38.57
N PHE A 213 -12.46 -10.00 38.89
CA PHE A 213 -11.16 -9.33 38.92
C PHE A 213 -10.40 -9.40 37.58
N ASP A 214 -10.53 -10.49 36.83
CA ASP A 214 -9.92 -10.61 35.50
C ASP A 214 -10.75 -9.89 34.41
N GLU A 215 -12.07 -9.73 34.60
CA GLU A 215 -12.95 -8.99 33.68
C GLU A 215 -13.73 -7.89 34.41
N PRO A 216 -13.20 -6.64 34.47
CA PRO A 216 -13.87 -5.51 35.11
C PRO A 216 -15.19 -5.09 34.42
N TYR A 217 -15.57 -5.72 33.30
CA TYR A 217 -16.82 -5.43 32.59
C TYR A 217 -17.89 -6.53 32.75
N SER A 218 -17.57 -7.64 33.40
CA SER A 218 -18.40 -8.86 33.49
C SER A 218 -19.66 -8.72 34.36
N SER A 219 -19.74 -7.70 35.21
CA SER A 219 -20.90 -7.47 36.08
C SER A 219 -21.14 -6.00 36.36
N ASN A 220 -22.37 -5.65 36.77
CA ASN A 220 -22.70 -4.27 37.15
C ASN A 220 -21.86 -3.77 38.33
N ALA A 221 -21.38 -4.64 39.23
CA ALA A 221 -20.50 -4.26 40.33
C ALA A 221 -19.07 -3.91 39.85
N ALA A 222 -18.62 -4.53 38.77
CA ALA A 222 -17.30 -4.28 38.19
C ALA A 222 -17.24 -2.98 37.35
N LYS A 223 -18.39 -2.52 36.84
CA LYS A 223 -18.51 -1.27 36.06
C LYS A 223 -18.39 0.02 36.87
N PHE A 224 -18.39 -0.04 38.22
CA PHE A 224 -18.46 1.13 39.11
C PHE A 224 -17.25 1.28 40.05
N ASP A 225 -16.17 0.54 39.84
CA ASP A 225 -14.88 0.73 40.54
C ASP A 225 -13.91 1.62 39.73
#